data_AF-A0AB74TP01-F1
#
_entry.id   AF-A0AB74TP01-F1
#
_cell.length_a   1.000
_cell.length_b   1.000
_cell.length_c   1.000
_cell.angle_alpha   90.00
_cell.angle_beta   90.00
_cell.angle_gamma   90.00
#
_symmetry.space_group_name_H-M   'P 1'
#
loop_
_entity.id
_entity.type
_entity.pdbx_description
1 polymer ?
#
loop_
_entity_poly.entity_id
_entity_poly.type
_entity_poly.pdbx_seq_one_letter_code
_entity_poly.pdbx_strand_id
1 'polypeptide(L)'
;MKVLNLKHLDRSEHEDIREVLEFMDQHDLTEYDGANNEVSEDTFFNVARYTTGSPENAQWESHKRYIDVHVPLSGIERIHHNFLSNLEQVDYDEEGDSVASRGKHASELVVQSGDIVVFYPEDAHQTGVAADGPDDVHKVIFKVKI
;
A
#
# COMPACT_ATOMS: atom_id res chain seq x y z
N MET A 1 2.15 -9.08 6.27
CA MET A 1 2.51 -7.65 6.17
C MET A 1 3.91 -7.37 6.71
N LYS A 2 4.66 -6.43 6.12
CA LYS A 2 5.87 -5.81 6.71
C LYS A 2 5.66 -4.31 6.93
N VAL A 3 6.25 -3.75 7.99
CA VAL A 3 6.32 -2.30 8.24
C VAL A 3 7.79 -1.95 8.40
N LEU A 4 8.28 -1.05 7.56
CA LEU A 4 9.69 -0.70 7.46
C LEU A 4 9.86 0.81 7.58
N ASN A 5 11.05 1.26 7.97
CA ASN A 5 11.40 2.68 7.99
C ASN A 5 12.72 2.89 7.26
N LEU A 6 12.74 3.82 6.30
CA LEU A 6 13.89 4.09 5.43
C LEU A 6 15.18 4.41 6.20
N LYS A 7 15.10 4.98 7.41
CA LYS A 7 16.29 5.31 8.23
C LYS A 7 16.99 4.09 8.81
N HIS A 8 16.27 2.98 8.95
CA HIS A 8 16.76 1.75 9.58
C HIS A 8 16.66 0.54 8.64
N LEU A 9 16.44 0.79 7.35
CA LEU A 9 16.21 -0.23 6.35
C LEU A 9 17.52 -0.88 5.90
N ASP A 10 17.71 -2.15 6.25
CA ASP A 10 18.69 -3.01 5.58
C ASP A 10 18.06 -3.61 4.32
N ARG A 11 18.42 -3.09 3.16
CA ARG A 11 17.86 -3.50 1.87
C ARG A 11 18.15 -4.97 1.54
N SER A 12 19.21 -5.54 2.11
CA SER A 12 19.59 -6.92 1.84
C SER A 12 18.64 -7.95 2.48
N GLU A 13 17.83 -7.53 3.46
CA GLU A 13 16.86 -8.39 4.14
C GLU A 13 15.48 -8.44 3.45
N HIS A 14 15.34 -7.79 2.29
CA HIS A 14 14.05 -7.55 1.64
C HIS A 14 14.06 -7.91 0.15
N GLU A 15 14.45 -9.15 -0.16
CA GLU A 15 14.55 -9.63 -1.55
C GLU A 15 13.23 -9.54 -2.33
N ASP A 16 12.10 -9.73 -1.65
CA ASP A 16 10.75 -9.69 -2.22
C ASP A 16 10.32 -8.32 -2.73
N ILE A 17 10.97 -7.25 -2.26
CA ILE A 17 10.74 -5.88 -2.71
C ILE A 17 12.03 -5.20 -3.20
N ARG A 18 13.08 -5.98 -3.49
CA ARG A 18 14.40 -5.44 -3.85
C ARG A 18 14.33 -4.46 -5.01
N GLU A 19 13.60 -4.79 -6.06
CA GLU A 19 13.47 -3.94 -7.25
C GLU A 19 12.80 -2.60 -6.91
N VAL A 20 11.80 -2.60 -6.03
CA VAL A 20 11.16 -1.36 -5.53
C VAL A 20 12.18 -0.49 -4.79
N LEU A 21 12.96 -1.09 -3.90
CA LEU A 21 13.97 -0.37 -3.11
C LEU A 21 15.08 0.21 -4.00
N GLU A 22 15.56 -0.56 -4.98
CA GLU A 22 16.55 -0.11 -5.97
C GLU A 22 16.00 1.02 -6.86
N PHE A 23 14.74 0.92 -7.28
CA PHE A 23 14.09 1.96 -8.07
C PHE A 23 13.98 3.28 -7.27
N MET A 24 13.56 3.20 -6.00
CA MET A 24 13.47 4.33 -5.09
C MET A 24 14.82 5.02 -4.84
N ASP A 25 15.92 4.28 -4.87
CA ASP A 25 17.26 4.86 -4.68
C ASP A 25 17.74 5.65 -5.92
N GLN A 26 17.14 5.39 -7.09
CA GLN A 26 17.57 5.95 -8.37
C GLN A 26 16.63 7.04 -8.91
N HIS A 27 15.41 7.15 -8.38
CA HIS A 27 14.36 8.01 -8.92
C HIS A 27 13.73 8.87 -7.82
N ASP A 28 13.42 10.12 -8.16
CA ASP A 28 12.58 10.97 -7.32
C ASP A 28 11.11 10.66 -7.59
N LEU A 29 10.49 9.89 -6.68
CA LEU A 29 9.09 9.50 -6.80
C LEU A 29 8.11 10.70 -6.79
N THR A 30 8.54 11.88 -6.35
CA THR A 30 7.68 13.07 -6.34
C THR A 30 7.45 13.66 -7.73
N GLU A 31 8.27 13.29 -8.72
CA GLU A 31 8.17 13.76 -10.11
C GLU A 31 7.16 12.95 -10.95
N TYR A 32 6.62 11.85 -10.40
CA TYR A 32 5.70 10.96 -11.10
C TYR A 32 4.23 11.33 -10.86
N ASP A 33 3.38 10.89 -11.79
CA ASP A 33 1.93 11.03 -11.68
C ASP A 33 1.21 9.86 -12.38
N GLY A 34 -0.10 9.75 -12.16
CA GLY A 34 -0.95 8.77 -12.82
C GLY A 34 -0.77 7.34 -12.34
N ALA A 35 -1.24 6.41 -13.17
CA ALA A 35 -1.26 4.98 -12.90
C ALA A 35 -0.38 4.20 -13.89
N ASN A 36 0.02 3.00 -13.50
CA ASN A 36 0.80 2.06 -14.31
C ASN A 36 2.15 2.63 -14.77
N ASN A 37 2.86 3.34 -13.89
CA ASN A 37 4.25 3.74 -14.14
C ASN A 37 5.13 2.49 -14.08
N GLU A 38 5.76 2.15 -15.20
CA GLU A 38 6.55 0.92 -15.35
C GLU A 38 7.89 1.02 -14.61
N VAL A 39 8.21 -0.04 -13.87
CA VAL A 39 9.55 -0.27 -13.28
C VAL A 39 10.24 -1.40 -14.03
N SER A 40 9.50 -2.48 -14.31
CA SER A 40 9.90 -3.67 -15.07
C SER A 40 8.68 -4.38 -15.66
N GLU A 41 8.86 -5.55 -16.28
CA GLU A 41 7.75 -6.38 -16.77
C GLU A 41 6.82 -6.88 -15.63
N ASP A 42 7.37 -7.05 -14.43
CA ASP A 42 6.66 -7.62 -13.28
C ASP A 42 6.36 -6.59 -12.19
N THR A 43 6.86 -5.35 -12.32
CA THR A 43 6.66 -4.29 -11.34
C THR A 43 6.23 -2.98 -11.99
N PHE A 44 5.18 -2.38 -11.43
CA PHE A 44 4.75 -1.03 -11.76
C PHE A 44 4.28 -0.31 -10.50
N PHE A 45 3.97 0.98 -10.59
CA PHE A 45 3.35 1.69 -9.48
C PHE A 45 2.31 2.72 -9.91
N ASN A 46 1.45 3.04 -8.96
CA ASN A 46 0.44 4.07 -9.06
C ASN A 46 0.76 5.22 -8.12
N VAL A 47 0.53 6.45 -8.56
CA VAL A 47 0.58 7.64 -7.74
C VAL A 47 -0.83 7.96 -7.25
N ALA A 48 -0.98 8.08 -5.93
CA ALA A 48 -2.26 8.40 -5.30
C ALA A 48 -2.15 9.73 -4.56
N ARG A 49 -3.16 10.60 -4.78
CA ARG A 49 -3.33 11.87 -4.06
C ARG A 49 -4.79 12.00 -3.62
N TYR A 50 -5.00 12.20 -2.33
CA TYR A 50 -6.34 12.36 -1.75
C TYR A 50 -6.27 12.98 -0.36
N THR A 51 -7.40 13.49 0.11
CA THR A 51 -7.58 13.86 1.52
C THR A 51 -8.13 12.66 2.28
N THR A 52 -7.49 12.28 3.40
CA THR A 52 -7.95 11.15 4.23
C THR A 52 -9.35 11.41 4.79
N GLY A 53 -10.15 10.36 4.92
CA GLY A 53 -11.54 10.44 5.36
C GLY A 53 -11.84 9.59 6.60
N SER A 54 -13.12 9.51 6.92
CA SER A 54 -13.60 8.59 7.95
C SER A 54 -13.49 7.14 7.48
N PRO A 55 -13.30 6.18 8.39
CA PRO A 55 -13.10 4.77 8.04
C PRO A 55 -14.29 4.14 7.32
N GLU A 56 -15.50 4.69 7.46
CA GLU A 56 -16.70 4.22 6.75
C GLU A 56 -16.65 4.50 5.23
N ASN A 57 -15.82 5.45 4.79
CA ASN A 57 -15.59 5.74 3.38
C ASN A 57 -14.45 4.92 2.78
N ALA A 58 -13.64 4.25 3.62
CA ALA A 58 -12.54 3.42 3.17
C ALA A 58 -13.05 2.01 2.83
N GLN A 59 -12.52 1.43 1.75
CA GLN A 59 -12.90 0.10 1.29
C GLN A 59 -11.82 -0.91 1.69
N TRP A 60 -12.24 -2.12 2.04
CA TRP A 60 -11.32 -3.24 2.20
C TRP A 60 -10.92 -3.77 0.83
N GLU A 61 -9.61 -3.88 0.61
CA GLU A 61 -9.04 -4.52 -0.56
C GLU A 61 -7.91 -5.48 -0.17
N SER A 62 -7.64 -6.41 -1.08
CA SER A 62 -6.45 -7.28 -1.12
C SER A 62 -6.28 -7.80 -2.55
N HIS A 63 -5.11 -8.33 -2.86
CA HIS A 63 -4.69 -8.71 -4.21
C HIS A 63 -4.18 -10.14 -4.23
N LYS A 64 -4.39 -10.91 -5.30
CA LYS A 64 -3.93 -12.30 -5.37
C LYS A 64 -2.65 -12.49 -6.16
N ARG A 65 -2.36 -11.61 -7.12
CA ARG A 65 -1.24 -11.67 -8.05
C ARG A 65 -0.13 -10.69 -7.72
N TYR A 66 -0.42 -9.67 -6.92
CA TYR A 66 0.53 -8.63 -6.59
C TYR A 66 0.67 -8.45 -5.08
N ILE A 67 1.90 -8.11 -4.68
CA ILE A 67 2.21 -7.49 -3.40
C ILE A 67 2.05 -5.98 -3.57
N ASP A 68 1.48 -5.33 -2.57
CA ASP A 68 1.37 -3.88 -2.49
C ASP A 68 2.46 -3.31 -1.60
N VAL A 69 3.23 -2.35 -2.12
CA VAL A 69 4.23 -1.61 -1.36
C VAL A 69 3.82 -0.14 -1.30
N HIS A 70 3.24 0.27 -0.18
CA HIS A 70 2.83 1.64 0.08
C HIS A 70 4.01 2.47 0.57
N VAL A 71 4.25 3.59 -0.11
CA VAL A 71 5.30 4.55 0.20
C VAL A 71 4.68 5.96 0.28
N PRO A 72 4.29 6.43 1.47
CA PRO A 72 3.87 7.81 1.66
C PRO A 72 5.02 8.77 1.35
N LEU A 73 4.77 9.75 0.49
CA LEU A 73 5.72 10.81 0.15
C LEU A 73 5.46 12.05 1.01
N SER A 74 4.19 12.39 1.24
CA SER A 74 3.75 13.42 2.18
C SER A 74 2.37 13.10 2.78
N GLY A 75 2.04 13.79 3.88
CA GLY A 75 0.82 13.57 4.65
C GLY A 75 0.93 12.36 5.58
N ILE A 76 -0.11 12.17 6.39
CA ILE A 76 -0.25 11.07 7.34
C ILE A 76 -1.55 10.34 7.06
N GLU A 77 -1.51 9.01 6.95
CA GLU A 77 -2.71 8.19 6.90
C GLU A 77 -2.71 7.11 7.99
N ARG A 78 -3.91 6.72 8.39
CA ARG A 78 -4.15 5.49 9.11
C ARG A 78 -4.52 4.40 8.10
N ILE A 79 -3.91 3.24 8.24
CA ILE A 79 -4.24 2.04 7.49
C ILE A 79 -4.81 1.00 8.44
N HIS A 80 -6.01 0.53 8.14
CA HIS A 80 -6.59 -0.62 8.81
C HIS A 80 -6.11 -1.90 8.15
N HIS A 81 -5.89 -2.94 8.96
CA HIS A 81 -5.41 -4.23 8.48
C HIS A 81 -6.12 -5.39 9.17
N ASN A 82 -6.34 -6.47 8.43
CA ASN A 82 -6.68 -7.79 8.94
C ASN A 82 -6.22 -8.86 7.95
N PHE A 83 -6.04 -10.09 8.40
CA PHE A 83 -5.87 -11.19 7.46
C PHE A 83 -7.16 -11.44 6.69
N LEU A 84 -7.04 -11.67 5.37
CA LEU A 84 -8.16 -11.92 4.47
C LEU A 84 -9.03 -13.10 4.94
N SER A 85 -8.43 -14.11 5.58
CA SER A 85 -9.13 -15.27 6.15
C SER A 85 -10.04 -14.95 7.33
N ASN A 86 -9.87 -13.79 7.97
CA ASN A 86 -10.72 -13.32 9.07
C ASN A 86 -11.86 -12.40 8.60
N LEU A 87 -11.90 -12.05 7.32
CA LEU A 87 -12.92 -11.18 6.73
C LEU A 87 -13.91 -11.98 5.90
N GLU A 88 -15.09 -11.41 5.71
CA GLU A 88 -16.07 -11.89 4.73
C GLU A 88 -15.64 -11.39 3.34
N GLN A 89 -15.23 -12.30 2.46
CA GLN A 89 -14.95 -11.98 1.06
C GLN A 89 -16.28 -11.80 0.32
N VAL A 90 -16.47 -10.62 -0.26
CA VAL A 90 -17.71 -10.22 -0.92
C VAL A 90 -17.66 -10.46 -2.42
N ASP A 91 -16.55 -10.10 -3.06
CA ASP A 91 -16.37 -10.22 -4.51
C ASP A 91 -14.88 -10.34 -4.87
N TYR A 92 -14.60 -10.89 -6.05
CA TYR A 92 -13.27 -10.90 -6.64
C TYR A 92 -13.31 -10.43 -8.10
N ASP A 93 -12.72 -9.27 -8.36
CA ASP A 93 -12.41 -8.82 -9.69
C ASP A 93 -11.10 -9.47 -10.16
N GLU A 94 -11.23 -10.48 -11.01
CA GLU A 94 -10.09 -11.18 -11.57
C GLU A 94 -9.28 -10.30 -12.53
N GLU A 95 -9.89 -9.35 -13.25
CA GLU A 95 -9.17 -8.49 -14.19
C GLU A 95 -8.33 -7.46 -13.41
N GLY A 96 -8.95 -6.77 -12.44
CA GLY A 96 -8.31 -5.77 -11.58
C GLY A 96 -7.47 -6.33 -10.42
N ASP A 97 -7.47 -7.66 -10.22
CA ASP A 97 -6.87 -8.35 -9.09
C ASP A 97 -7.32 -7.83 -7.71
N SER A 98 -8.61 -7.57 -7.52
CA SER A 98 -9.12 -6.96 -6.29
C SER A 98 -10.12 -7.85 -5.59
N VAL A 99 -9.87 -8.19 -4.33
CA VAL A 99 -10.80 -8.90 -3.46
C VAL A 99 -11.47 -7.89 -2.52
N ALA A 100 -12.74 -7.61 -2.76
CA ALA A 100 -13.55 -6.79 -1.87
C ALA A 100 -13.96 -7.59 -0.63
N SER A 101 -13.80 -7.01 0.55
CA SER A 101 -14.11 -7.68 1.82
C SER A 101 -14.94 -6.85 2.78
N ARG A 102 -15.51 -7.49 3.81
CA ARG A 102 -16.21 -6.83 4.92
C ARG A 102 -15.76 -7.41 6.25
N GLY A 103 -15.65 -6.55 7.25
CA GLY A 103 -15.35 -6.94 8.62
C GLY A 103 -14.75 -5.80 9.41
N LYS A 104 -14.07 -6.15 10.51
CA LYS A 104 -13.38 -5.20 11.39
C LYS A 104 -11.88 -5.35 11.20
N HIS A 105 -11.16 -4.27 11.43
CA HIS A 105 -9.70 -4.35 11.52
C HIS A 105 -9.30 -5.18 12.74
N ALA A 106 -8.23 -5.95 12.60
CA ALA A 106 -7.57 -6.60 13.73
C ALA A 106 -6.42 -5.72 14.27
N SER A 107 -5.86 -4.88 13.40
CA SER A 107 -4.78 -3.96 13.70
C SER A 107 -4.92 -2.69 12.85
N GLU A 108 -4.24 -1.64 13.30
CA GLU A 108 -4.12 -0.38 12.58
C GLU A 108 -2.70 0.14 12.66
N LEU A 109 -2.30 0.92 11.66
CA LEU A 109 -1.01 1.57 11.55
C LEU A 109 -1.22 3.03 11.19
N VAL A 110 -0.44 3.93 11.77
CA VAL A 110 -0.35 5.31 11.30
C VAL A 110 0.98 5.44 10.56
N VAL A 111 0.94 5.84 9.29
CA VAL A 111 2.10 5.88 8.41
C VAL A 111 2.29 7.25 7.79
N GLN A 112 3.55 7.60 7.55
CA GLN A 112 3.96 8.91 7.06
C GLN A 112 5.23 8.79 6.20
N SER A 113 5.70 9.93 5.70
CA SER A 113 6.94 9.99 4.91
C SER A 113 8.13 9.36 5.64
N GLY A 114 8.82 8.45 4.97
CA GLY A 114 9.91 7.65 5.51
C GLY A 114 9.51 6.23 5.94
N ASP A 115 8.22 5.94 6.05
CA ASP A 115 7.71 4.58 6.30
C ASP A 115 7.42 3.85 4.98
N ILE A 116 7.47 2.53 5.03
CA ILE A 116 7.03 1.64 3.95
C ILE A 116 6.15 0.56 4.56
N VAL A 117 5.01 0.26 3.93
CA VAL A 117 4.15 -0.86 4.32
C VAL A 117 4.02 -1.82 3.15
N VAL A 118 4.27 -3.10 3.42
CA VAL A 118 4.15 -4.18 2.43
C VAL A 118 2.96 -5.06 2.79
N PHE A 119 2.00 -5.20 1.89
CA PHE A 119 0.86 -6.10 1.99
C PHE A 119 0.99 -7.25 1.00
N TYR A 120 0.98 -8.46 1.52
CA TYR A 120 0.95 -9.71 0.74
C TYR A 120 -0.48 -10.12 0.42
N PRO A 121 -0.71 -11.15 -0.41
CA PRO A 121 -2.05 -11.57 -0.79
C PRO A 121 -3.01 -11.90 0.36
N GLU A 122 -2.47 -12.34 1.49
CA GLU A 122 -3.24 -12.62 2.70
C GLU A 122 -3.59 -11.38 3.54
N ASP A 123 -3.02 -10.22 3.26
CA ASP A 123 -3.18 -9.00 4.05
C ASP A 123 -4.25 -8.08 3.44
N ALA A 124 -5.47 -8.17 3.96
CA ALA A 124 -6.52 -7.21 3.63
C ALA A 124 -6.25 -5.88 4.34
N HIS A 125 -6.51 -4.78 3.64
CA HIS A 125 -6.22 -3.45 4.15
C HIS A 125 -7.28 -2.42 3.71
N GLN A 126 -7.42 -1.34 4.49
CA GLN A 126 -8.16 -0.14 4.11
C GLN A 126 -7.26 1.06 4.29
N THR A 127 -7.01 1.81 3.21
CA THR A 127 -6.15 2.99 3.23
C THR A 127 -6.95 4.29 3.21
N GLY A 128 -6.28 5.43 3.38
CA GLY A 128 -6.92 6.74 3.34
C GLY A 128 -7.81 7.07 4.54
N VAL A 129 -7.62 6.40 5.67
CA VAL A 129 -8.31 6.73 6.93
C VAL A 129 -7.57 7.86 7.64
N ALA A 130 -8.32 8.83 8.17
CA ALA A 130 -7.77 9.92 8.95
C ALA A 130 -7.10 9.43 10.25
N ALA A 131 -5.89 9.92 10.54
CA ALA A 131 -5.17 9.57 11.75
C ALA A 131 -5.57 10.44 12.96
N ASP A 132 -5.48 11.76 12.79
CA ASP A 132 -5.87 12.81 13.75
C ASP A 132 -6.53 13.99 13.00
N GLY A 133 -7.61 13.65 12.29
CA GLY A 133 -8.30 14.56 11.35
C GLY A 133 -7.87 14.38 9.89
N PRO A 134 -8.57 15.04 8.94
CA PRO A 134 -8.25 14.94 7.52
C PRO A 134 -6.87 15.52 7.21
N ASP A 135 -6.07 14.80 6.41
CA ASP A 135 -4.78 15.24 5.90
C ASP A 135 -4.66 14.94 4.40
N ASP A 136 -3.88 15.74 3.68
CA ASP A 136 -3.64 15.57 2.25
C ASP A 136 -2.45 14.62 2.05
N VAL A 137 -2.75 13.41 1.58
CA VAL A 137 -1.78 12.36 1.37
C VAL A 137 -1.36 12.32 -0.09
N HIS A 138 -0.05 12.21 -0.30
CA HIS A 138 0.56 11.89 -1.58
C HIS A 138 1.44 10.67 -1.37
N LYS A 139 1.13 9.58 -2.08
CA LYS A 139 1.86 8.31 -1.93
C LYS A 139 2.03 7.59 -3.25
N VAL A 140 3.02 6.72 -3.29
CA VAL A 140 3.21 5.73 -4.35
C VAL A 140 2.83 4.36 -3.81
N ILE A 141 2.19 3.55 -4.65
CA ILE A 141 1.83 2.16 -4.37
C ILE A 141 2.45 1.31 -5.46
N PHE A 142 3.55 0.63 -5.15
CA PHE A 142 4.11 -0.35 -6.08
C PHE A 142 3.29 -1.63 -6.04
N LYS A 143 3.14 -2.24 -7.20
CA LYS A 143 2.56 -3.55 -7.43
C LYS A 143 3.69 -4.45 -7.90
N VAL A 144 4.08 -5.42 -7.08
CA VAL A 144 5.13 -6.39 -7.39
C VAL A 144 4.49 -7.75 -7.62
N LYS A 145 4.62 -8.30 -8.82
CA LYS A 145 4.01 -9.57 -9.17
C LYS A 145 4.66 -10.73 -8.42
N ILE A 146 3.86 -11.73 -8.05
CA ILE A 146 4.31 -12.97 -7.38
C ILE A 146 4.44 -14.17 -8.32
#